data_AF-A0AA90T4B2-F1
#
_entry.id   AF-A0AA90T4B2-F1
#
_cell.length_a   1.000
_cell.length_b   1.000
_cell.length_c   1.000
_cell.angle_alpha   90.00
_cell.angle_beta   90.00
_cell.angle_gamma   90.00
#
_symmetry.space_group_name_H-M   'P 1'
#
loop_
_entity.id
_entity.type
_entity.pdbx_description
1 polymer ?
#
loop_
_entity_poly.entity_id
_entity_poly.type
_entity_poly.pdbx_seq_one_letter_code
_entity_poly.pdbx_strand_id
1 'polypeptide(L)'
;PYTRPRTKEGFVRKHAYVHDEHFDCYLCPSGETLKYSITNKEGYREYKSPKQICATCSFLSRCTESKDHQKVVTRHIWQAYVEEADHLRHHQDVKPIYAKRKETIERVFADAKEKHGMRWTTLRGLKKLSMQAMLTFAAINLKKMATWTWQGPKMA
;
A
#
# COMPACT_ATOMS: atom_id res chain seq x y z
N PRO A 1 -4.03 14.76 2.97
CA PRO A 1 -2.85 13.91 2.60
C PRO A 1 -2.99 12.53 3.26
N TYR A 2 -2.99 11.45 2.48
CA TYR A 2 -3.00 10.09 3.05
C TYR A 2 -1.62 9.82 3.65
N THR A 3 -1.53 9.89 4.97
CA THR A 3 -0.30 9.59 5.71
C THR A 3 -0.31 8.10 6.01
N ARG A 4 0.68 7.36 5.51
CA ARG A 4 0.83 5.93 5.86
C ARG A 4 0.91 5.80 7.39
N PRO A 5 0.23 4.81 8.02
CA PRO A 5 0.32 4.60 9.46
C PRO A 5 1.77 4.55 9.91
N ARG A 6 2.12 5.42 10.86
CA ARG A 6 3.47 5.51 11.42
C ARG A 6 3.51 4.74 12.73
N THR A 7 4.59 3.99 12.92
CA THR A 7 4.93 3.48 14.25
C THR A 7 5.16 4.67 15.18
N LYS A 8 4.72 4.54 16.45
CA LYS A 8 4.97 5.53 17.50
C LYS A 8 6.45 5.90 17.57
N GLU A 9 6.74 7.16 17.85
CA GLU A 9 8.11 7.64 17.97
C GLU A 9 8.83 6.95 19.15
N GLY A 10 10.11 6.62 18.98
CA GLY A 10 10.90 5.83 19.94
C GLY A 10 10.71 4.31 19.86
N PHE A 11 9.66 3.83 19.18
CA PHE A 11 9.38 2.40 19.01
C PHE A 11 10.10 1.78 17.81
N VAL A 12 10.35 0.47 17.91
CA VAL A 12 10.90 -0.33 16.82
C VAL A 12 9.96 -0.30 15.62
N ARG A 13 10.46 0.23 14.50
CA ARG A 13 9.72 0.40 13.24
C ARG A 13 9.50 -0.95 12.54
N LYS A 14 8.48 -1.01 11.67
CA LYS A 14 8.12 -2.23 10.93
C LYS A 14 9.26 -2.83 10.10
N HIS A 15 10.11 -2.00 9.49
CA HIS A 15 11.23 -2.48 8.65
C HIS A 15 12.32 -3.22 9.45
N ALA A 16 12.33 -3.09 10.77
CA ALA A 16 13.26 -3.85 11.61
C ALA A 16 12.78 -5.29 11.84
N TYR A 17 11.55 -5.64 11.43
CA TYR A 17 11.03 -7.00 11.43
C TYR A 17 11.18 -7.57 10.03
N VAL A 18 11.96 -8.64 9.91
CA VAL A 18 12.26 -9.29 8.63
C VAL A 18 11.24 -10.40 8.40
N HIS A 19 10.63 -10.44 7.22
CA HIS A 19 9.73 -11.53 6.86
C HIS A 19 10.55 -12.68 6.26
N ASP A 20 10.38 -13.87 6.79
CA ASP A 20 10.89 -15.12 6.23
C ASP A 20 9.75 -15.79 5.44
N GLU A 21 9.91 -15.85 4.12
CA GLU A 21 8.92 -16.45 3.22
C GLU A 21 8.89 -17.98 3.30
N HIS A 22 10.02 -18.62 3.62
CA HIS A 22 10.11 -20.07 3.65
C HIS A 22 9.36 -20.65 4.85
N PHE A 23 9.49 -20.00 6.01
CA PHE A 23 8.85 -20.43 7.26
C PHE A 23 7.54 -19.69 7.58
N ASP A 24 7.09 -18.76 6.71
CA ASP A 24 5.94 -17.87 6.94
C ASP A 24 5.94 -17.27 8.35
N CYS A 25 7.05 -16.59 8.69
CA CYS A 25 7.22 -15.96 9.99
C CYS A 25 7.93 -14.61 9.89
N TYR A 26 7.87 -13.85 10.98
CA TYR A 26 8.62 -12.60 11.11
C TYR A 26 9.73 -12.75 12.15
N LEU A 27 10.94 -12.34 11.82
CA LEU A 27 12.05 -12.26 12.76
C LEU A 27 12.08 -10.87 13.39
N CYS A 28 12.11 -10.81 14.72
CA CYS A 28 12.29 -9.56 15.44
C CYS A 28 13.77 -9.17 15.52
N PRO A 29 14.09 -7.90 15.86
CA PRO A 29 15.49 -7.46 16.02
C PRO A 29 16.27 -8.20 17.10
N SER A 30 15.58 -8.85 18.04
CA SER A 30 16.18 -9.67 19.09
C SER A 30 16.37 -11.13 18.69
N GLY A 31 16.07 -11.50 17.44
CA GLY A 31 16.25 -12.86 16.90
C GLY A 31 15.04 -13.78 17.07
N GLU A 32 14.05 -13.41 17.89
CA GLU A 32 12.85 -14.24 18.11
C GLU A 32 11.88 -14.24 16.92
N THR A 33 11.28 -15.41 16.66
CA THR A 33 10.27 -15.61 15.62
C THR A 33 8.85 -15.24 16.07
N LEU A 34 8.16 -14.49 15.23
CA LEU A 34 6.73 -14.20 15.31
C LEU A 34 6.01 -15.12 14.34
N LYS A 35 5.21 -16.03 14.88
CA LYS A 35 4.48 -17.03 14.08
C LYS A 35 3.18 -16.45 13.54
N TYR A 36 2.77 -16.90 12.36
CA TYR A 36 1.44 -16.64 11.83
C TYR A 36 0.37 -17.09 12.83
N SER A 37 -0.65 -16.24 13.01
CA SER A 37 -1.77 -16.50 13.92
C SER A 37 -3.08 -16.60 13.16
N ILE A 38 -3.52 -15.52 12.52
CA ILE A 38 -4.81 -15.44 11.83
C ILE A 38 -4.72 -14.49 10.64
N THR A 39 -5.67 -14.62 9.71
CA THR A 39 -5.94 -13.61 8.69
C THR A 39 -7.27 -12.94 9.01
N ASN A 40 -7.27 -11.61 9.14
CA ASN A 40 -8.49 -10.87 9.43
C ASN A 40 -9.38 -10.71 8.18
N LYS A 41 -10.64 -10.28 8.37
CA LYS A 41 -11.60 -10.06 7.27
C LYS A 41 -11.17 -8.96 6.27
N GLU A 42 -10.24 -8.10 6.69
CA GLU A 42 -9.69 -7.03 5.86
C GLU A 42 -8.47 -7.48 5.03
N GLY A 43 -8.09 -8.76 5.10
CA GLY A 43 -6.97 -9.30 4.32
C GLY A 43 -5.59 -9.09 4.94
N TYR A 44 -5.49 -8.83 6.25
CA TYR A 44 -4.21 -8.77 6.95
C TYR A 44 -3.93 -10.08 7.70
N ARG A 45 -2.78 -10.67 7.40
CA ARG A 45 -2.16 -11.74 8.19
C ARG A 45 -1.52 -11.14 9.44
N GLU A 46 -1.82 -11.70 10.60
CA GLU A 46 -1.25 -11.32 11.89
C GLU A 46 -0.17 -12.32 12.31
N TYR A 47 1.00 -11.79 12.68
CA TYR A 47 2.12 -12.55 13.21
C TYR A 47 2.35 -12.11 14.65
N LYS A 48 2.41 -13.07 15.57
CA LYS A 48 2.41 -12.80 17.02
C LYS A 48 3.67 -13.33 17.67
N SER A 49 4.25 -12.53 18.56
CA SER A 49 5.40 -12.94 19.36
C SER A 49 4.98 -13.86 20.52
N PRO A 50 5.89 -14.71 21.00
CA PRO A 50 5.69 -15.47 22.24
C PRO A 50 5.72 -14.53 23.46
N LYS A 51 4.63 -14.53 24.24
CA LYS A 51 4.43 -13.62 25.38
C LYS A 51 5.50 -13.78 26.46
N GLN A 52 5.86 -15.03 26.76
CA GLN A 52 6.78 -15.41 27.82
C GLN A 52 8.20 -14.89 27.56
N ILE A 53 8.65 -14.97 26.32
CA ILE A 53 9.98 -14.50 25.91
C ILE A 53 10.00 -12.97 25.84
N CYS A 54 8.93 -12.35 25.34
CA CYS A 54 8.85 -10.90 25.29
C CYS A 54 8.77 -10.26 26.68
N ALA A 55 8.17 -10.92 27.68
CA ALA A 55 8.08 -10.41 29.04
C ALA A 55 9.46 -10.18 29.70
N THR A 56 10.48 -10.98 29.33
CA THR A 56 11.85 -10.84 29.83
C THR A 56 12.77 -10.06 28.88
N CYS A 57 12.25 -9.58 27.75
CA CYS A 57 13.03 -8.93 26.71
C CYS A 57 13.48 -7.51 27.12
N SER A 58 14.77 -7.22 26.96
CA SER A 58 15.35 -5.89 27.23
C SER A 58 14.76 -4.77 26.36
N PHE A 59 14.27 -5.11 25.17
CA PHE A 59 13.69 -4.15 24.22
C PHE A 59 12.18 -3.96 24.38
N LEU A 60 11.54 -4.61 25.36
CA LEU A 60 10.08 -4.62 25.53
C LEU A 60 9.48 -3.21 25.54
N SER A 61 10.07 -2.29 26.31
CA SER A 61 9.64 -0.90 26.45
C SER A 61 9.61 -0.10 25.15
N ARG A 62 10.44 -0.50 24.17
CA ARG A 62 10.51 0.10 22.82
C ARG A 62 9.83 -0.74 21.76
N CYS A 63 9.32 -1.93 22.11
CA CYS A 63 8.76 -2.89 21.17
C CYS A 63 7.23 -2.89 21.16
N THR A 64 6.60 -3.01 22.33
CA THR A 64 5.14 -3.12 22.47
C THR A 64 4.67 -2.57 23.83
N GLU A 65 3.53 -1.90 23.84
CA GLU A 65 2.83 -1.45 25.07
C GLU A 65 1.67 -2.40 25.43
N SER A 66 1.60 -3.56 24.79
CA SER A 66 0.58 -4.56 25.08
C SER A 66 0.70 -5.04 26.53
N LYS A 67 -0.44 -5.10 27.24
CA LYS A 67 -0.53 -5.64 28.61
C LYS A 67 -0.05 -7.09 28.69
N ASP A 68 -0.23 -7.84 27.60
CA ASP A 68 0.17 -9.24 27.49
C ASP A 68 1.63 -9.41 27.05
N HIS A 69 2.38 -8.31 26.93
CA HIS A 69 3.75 -8.27 26.39
C HIS A 69 3.87 -8.91 25.00
N GLN A 70 2.77 -8.96 24.24
CA GLN A 70 2.73 -9.53 22.90
C GLN A 70 2.94 -8.45 21.83
N LYS A 71 3.87 -8.70 20.90
CA LYS A 71 4.01 -7.92 19.68
C LYS A 71 3.17 -8.55 18.57
N VAL A 72 2.42 -7.73 17.86
CA VAL A 72 1.69 -8.12 16.64
C VAL A 72 2.26 -7.35 15.46
N VAL A 73 2.63 -8.06 14.40
CA VAL A 73 3.03 -7.51 13.11
C VAL A 73 2.00 -7.95 12.09
N THR A 74 1.51 -7.00 11.28
CA THR A 74 0.51 -7.28 10.24
C THR A 74 1.12 -7.22 8.85
N ARG A 75 0.78 -8.18 7.99
CA ARG A 75 1.18 -8.24 6.58
C ARG A 75 -0.07 -8.40 5.73
N HIS A 76 -0.29 -7.50 4.77
CA HIS A 76 -1.44 -7.65 3.86
C HIS A 76 -1.24 -8.87 2.96
N ILE A 77 -2.30 -9.58 2.58
CA ILE A 77 -2.23 -10.76 1.71
C ILE A 77 -1.57 -10.46 0.36
N TRP A 78 -1.64 -9.22 -0.11
CA TRP A 78 -1.05 -8.78 -1.38
C TRP A 78 0.33 -8.13 -1.21
N GLN A 79 0.91 -8.18 -0.01
CA GLN A 79 2.17 -7.51 0.29
C GLN A 79 3.31 -8.03 -0.59
N ALA A 80 3.34 -9.32 -0.92
CA ALA A 80 4.32 -9.90 -1.84
C ALA A 80 4.28 -9.23 -3.23
N TYR A 81 3.09 -9.05 -3.83
CA TYR A 81 2.95 -8.35 -5.11
C TYR A 81 3.36 -6.87 -5.03
N VAL A 82 3.14 -6.22 -3.88
CA VAL A 82 3.58 -4.84 -3.68
C VAL A 82 5.10 -4.75 -3.60
N GLU A 83 5.74 -5.70 -2.91
CA GLU A 83 7.21 -5.79 -2.80
C GLU A 83 7.83 -6.13 -4.16
N GLU A 84 7.24 -7.05 -4.92
CA GLU A 84 7.65 -7.36 -6.28
C GLU A 84 7.52 -6.14 -7.20
N ALA A 85 6.41 -5.41 -7.16
CA ALA A 85 6.24 -4.19 -7.94
C ALA A 85 7.26 -3.10 -7.54
N ASP A 86 7.62 -2.99 -6.26
CA ASP A 86 8.64 -2.06 -5.76
C ASP A 86 10.06 -2.50 -6.13
N HIS A 87 10.33 -3.80 -6.26
CA HIS A 87 11.56 -4.30 -6.83
C HIS A 87 11.64 -4.01 -8.34
N LEU A 88 10.60 -4.36 -9.09
CA LEU A 88 10.54 -4.22 -10.54
C LEU A 88 10.72 -2.78 -11.01
N ARG A 89 10.15 -1.78 -10.32
CA ARG A 89 10.33 -0.35 -10.69
C ARG A 89 11.80 0.12 -10.73
N HIS A 90 12.72 -0.59 -10.08
CA HIS A 90 14.15 -0.29 -10.09
C HIS A 90 14.90 -1.03 -11.20
N HIS A 91 14.28 -2.03 -11.82
CA HIS A 91 14.83 -2.77 -12.96
C HIS A 91 15.06 -1.84 -14.16
N GLN A 92 16.13 -2.07 -14.94
CA GLN A 92 16.54 -1.18 -16.02
C GLN A 92 15.44 -1.02 -17.10
N ASP A 93 14.75 -2.10 -17.45
CA ASP A 93 13.69 -2.09 -18.47
C ASP A 93 12.39 -1.42 -17.98
N VAL A 94 12.09 -1.55 -16.68
CA VAL A 94 10.82 -1.05 -16.10
C VAL A 94 10.95 0.39 -15.65
N LYS A 95 12.13 0.83 -15.18
CA LYS A 95 12.41 2.20 -14.76
C LYS A 95 11.94 3.27 -15.77
N PRO A 96 12.22 3.18 -17.09
CA PRO A 96 11.73 4.16 -18.06
C PRO A 96 10.21 4.08 -18.25
N ILE A 97 9.61 2.90 -18.15
CA ILE A 97 8.14 2.73 -18.21
C ILE A 97 7.50 3.37 -16.97
N TYR A 98 8.04 3.12 -15.78
CA TYR A 98 7.56 3.69 -14.53
C TYR A 98 7.66 5.22 -14.52
N ALA A 99 8.71 5.79 -15.14
CA ALA A 99 8.86 7.24 -15.27
C ALA A 99 7.71 7.90 -16.05
N LYS A 100 7.08 7.20 -17.02
CA LYS A 100 5.92 7.71 -17.78
C LYS A 100 4.63 7.82 -16.95
N ARG A 101 4.60 7.25 -15.73
CA ARG A 101 3.45 7.32 -14.82
C ARG A 101 3.06 8.75 -14.48
N LYS A 102 4.05 9.65 -14.29
CA LYS A 102 3.84 11.06 -13.98
C LYS A 102 3.12 11.82 -15.12
N GLU A 103 3.37 11.41 -16.36
CA GLU A 103 2.85 12.07 -17.56
C GLU A 103 1.46 11.59 -17.94
N THR A 104 1.15 10.33 -17.64
CA THR A 104 -0.06 9.64 -18.08
C THR A 104 -1.05 9.45 -16.94
N ILE A 105 -0.71 8.63 -15.95
CA ILE A 105 -1.59 8.20 -14.88
C ILE A 105 -1.82 9.32 -13.86
N GLU A 106 -0.75 9.94 -13.35
CA GLU A 106 -0.87 10.98 -12.33
C GLU A 106 -1.60 12.22 -12.86
N ARG A 107 -1.37 12.57 -14.13
CA ARG A 107 -2.10 13.65 -14.82
C ARG A 107 -3.60 13.36 -14.90
N VAL A 108 -4.01 12.12 -15.21
CA VAL A 108 -5.42 11.73 -15.22
C VAL A 108 -6.05 11.83 -13.83
N PHE A 109 -5.33 11.38 -12.79
CA PHE A 109 -5.82 11.50 -11.42
C PHE A 109 -5.93 12.96 -10.96
N ALA A 110 -5.00 13.82 -11.37
CA ALA A 110 -5.07 15.25 -11.10
C ALA A 110 -6.30 15.86 -11.79
N ASP A 111 -6.52 15.59 -13.07
CA ASP A 111 -7.70 16.07 -13.81
C ASP A 111 -9.01 15.56 -13.18
N ALA A 112 -9.07 14.28 -12.81
CA ALA A 112 -10.23 13.71 -12.14
C ALA A 112 -10.56 14.44 -10.82
N LYS A 113 -9.53 14.81 -10.04
CA LYS A 113 -9.71 15.56 -8.78
C LYS A 113 -10.08 17.02 -9.00
N GLU A 114 -9.31 17.75 -9.81
CA GLU A 114 -9.47 19.19 -9.97
C GLU A 114 -10.63 19.57 -10.89
N LYS A 115 -10.77 18.88 -12.03
CA LYS A 115 -11.75 19.25 -13.08
C LYS A 115 -13.05 18.50 -12.95
N HIS A 116 -13.03 17.28 -12.39
CA HIS A 116 -14.22 16.43 -12.27
C HIS A 116 -14.70 16.25 -10.82
N GLY A 117 -14.18 17.04 -9.89
CA GLY A 117 -14.72 17.12 -8.52
C GLY A 117 -14.49 15.88 -7.65
N MET A 118 -13.64 14.93 -8.06
CA MET A 118 -13.38 13.70 -7.30
C MET A 118 -12.55 13.93 -6.01
N ARG A 119 -12.33 15.18 -5.61
CA ARG A 119 -11.84 15.50 -4.25
C ARG A 119 -12.87 15.15 -3.18
N TRP A 120 -14.15 15.22 -3.50
CA TRP A 120 -15.25 15.01 -2.57
C TRP A 120 -16.23 13.98 -3.09
N THR A 121 -16.81 13.22 -2.17
CA THR A 121 -17.91 12.30 -2.48
C THR A 121 -19.22 13.08 -2.49
N THR A 122 -19.81 13.29 -3.67
CA THR A 122 -21.08 14.04 -3.80
C THR A 122 -22.31 13.16 -3.58
N LEU A 123 -22.16 11.84 -3.67
CA LEU A 123 -23.23 10.84 -3.51
C LEU A 123 -23.00 9.98 -2.26
N ARG A 124 -24.09 9.49 -1.66
CA ARG A 124 -24.04 8.56 -0.53
C ARG A 124 -24.06 7.10 -1.02
N GLY A 125 -23.12 6.30 -0.50
CA GLY A 125 -23.03 4.86 -0.73
C GLY A 125 -22.06 4.45 -1.84
N LEU A 126 -21.39 3.30 -1.64
CA LEU A 126 -20.34 2.80 -2.51
C LEU A 126 -20.78 2.58 -3.96
N LYS A 127 -21.99 2.04 -4.18
CA LYS A 127 -22.51 1.79 -5.54
C LYS A 127 -22.63 3.08 -6.36
N LYS A 128 -23.22 4.12 -5.78
CA LYS A 128 -23.42 5.42 -6.46
C LYS A 128 -22.09 6.13 -6.73
N LEU A 129 -21.17 6.11 -5.77
CA LEU A 129 -19.84 6.68 -5.95
C LEU A 129 -19.02 5.92 -7.00
N SER A 130 -19.13 4.59 -7.04
CA SER A 130 -18.51 3.76 -8.08
C SER A 130 -19.02 4.14 -9.48
N MET A 131 -20.35 4.28 -9.63
CA MET A 131 -20.94 4.75 -10.89
C MET A 131 -20.42 6.13 -11.32
N GLN A 132 -20.38 7.10 -10.39
CA GLN A 132 -19.85 8.43 -10.68
C GLN A 132 -18.38 8.37 -11.12
N ALA A 133 -17.54 7.59 -10.44
CA ALA A 133 -16.15 7.41 -10.82
C ALA A 133 -16.03 6.79 -12.22
N MET A 134 -16.80 5.74 -12.52
CA MET A 134 -16.79 5.08 -13.84
C MET A 134 -17.20 6.05 -14.95
N LEU A 135 -18.28 6.82 -14.76
CA LEU A 135 -18.72 7.83 -15.73
C LEU A 135 -17.67 8.92 -15.93
N THR A 136 -17.01 9.35 -14.86
CA THR A 136 -15.92 10.35 -14.92
C THR A 136 -14.75 9.84 -15.76
N PHE A 137 -14.28 8.62 -15.49
CA PHE A 137 -13.18 8.03 -16.27
C PHE A 137 -13.58 7.73 -17.71
N ALA A 138 -14.83 7.35 -17.97
CA ALA A 138 -15.36 7.22 -19.33
C ALA A 138 -15.30 8.56 -20.08
N ALA A 139 -15.75 9.65 -19.47
CA ALA A 139 -15.68 10.98 -20.06
C ALA A 139 -14.23 11.44 -20.32
N ILE A 140 -13.31 11.17 -19.38
CA ILE A 140 -11.87 11.46 -19.57
C ILE A 140 -11.31 10.68 -20.77
N ASN A 141 -11.69 9.40 -20.92
CA ASN A 141 -11.24 8.57 -22.04
C ASN A 141 -11.81 9.06 -23.37
N LEU A 142 -13.11 9.42 -23.43
CA LEU A 142 -13.73 10.01 -24.61
C LEU A 142 -13.02 11.31 -25.02
N LYS A 143 -12.69 12.18 -24.06
CA LYS A 143 -11.95 13.41 -24.30
C LYS A 143 -10.55 13.14 -24.89
N LYS A 144 -9.84 12.13 -24.37
CA LYS A 144 -8.54 11.72 -24.92
C LYS A 144 -8.66 11.27 -26.36
N MET A 145 -9.63 10.38 -26.66
CA MET A 145 -9.86 9.91 -28.03
C MET A 145 -10.17 11.07 -28.97
N ALA A 146 -11.06 11.98 -28.58
CA ALA A 146 -11.38 13.17 -29.38
C ALA A 146 -10.16 14.06 -29.63
N THR A 147 -9.26 14.20 -28.65
CA THR A 147 -8.01 14.97 -28.80
C THR A 147 -7.05 14.29 -29.80
N TRP A 148 -6.95 12.97 -29.75
CA TRP A 148 -6.13 12.19 -30.69
C TRP A 148 -6.66 12.23 -32.12
N THR A 149 -7.99 12.21 -32.31
CA THR A 149 -8.59 12.32 -33.64
C THR A 149 -8.53 13.75 -34.20
N TRP A 150 -8.54 14.75 -33.32
CA TRP A 150 -8.48 16.17 -33.72
C TRP A 150 -7.07 16.62 -34.11
N GLN A 151 -6.05 16.20 -33.35
CA GLN A 151 -4.65 16.41 -33.73
C GLN A 151 -4.28 15.30 -34.73
N GLY A 152 -4.39 15.58 -36.04
CA GLY A 152 -4.02 14.63 -37.10
C GLY A 152 -2.66 13.97 -36.84
N PRO A 153 -2.41 12.76 -37.38
CA PRO A 153 -1.21 12.00 -37.08
C PRO A 153 0.03 12.85 -37.39
N LYS A 154 0.89 13.08 -36.38
CA LYS A 154 2.22 13.62 -36.62
C LYS A 154 2.98 12.59 -37.45
N MET A 155 3.10 12.82 -38.75
CA MET A 155 4.01 12.05 -39.59
C MET A 155 5.42 12.24 -39.02
N ALA A 156 6.06 11.12 -38.70
CA ALA A 156 7.46 11.09 -38.26
C ALA A 156 8.39 11.37 -39.44
#